data_AF-A0A354I9M9-F1
#
_entry.id   AF-A0A354I9M9-F1
#
_cell.length_a   1.000
_cell.length_b   1.000
_cell.length_c   1.000
_cell.angle_alpha   90.00
_cell.angle_beta   90.00
_cell.angle_gamma   90.00
#
_symmetry.space_group_name_H-M   'P 1'
#
loop_
_entity.id
_entity.type
_entity.pdbx_description
1 polymer ?
#
loop_
_entity_poly.entity_id
_entity_poly.type
_entity_poly.pdbx_seq_one_letter_code
_entity_poly.pdbx_strand_id
1 'polypeptide(L)'
;LREVDNNELAVALKGSNEEVQNLIFSNLSSRLATMIREDMDFMGPVRMKDVEEAQQKIVNIIRKLEDSAEIIISRGGGDEIVV
;
A
#
# COMPACT_ATOMS: atom_id res chain seq x y z
N LEU A 1 4.37 1.57 7.38
CA LEU A 1 3.54 0.34 7.36
C LEU A 1 2.80 0.08 8.66
N ARG A 2 3.25 0.60 9.81
CA ARG A 2 2.59 0.37 11.11
C ARG A 2 1.18 0.99 11.22
N GLU A 3 0.93 2.07 10.47
CA GLU A 3 -0.35 2.80 10.46
C GLU A 3 -1.39 2.22 9.48
N VAL A 4 -1.06 1.15 8.75
CA VAL A 4 -1.95 0.55 7.74
C VAL A 4 -2.48 -0.78 8.25
N ASP A 5 -3.79 -1.01 8.14
CA ASP A 5 -4.41 -2.29 8.47
C ASP A 5 -3.97 -3.39 7.49
N ASN A 6 -3.72 -4.60 7.99
CA ASN A 6 -3.20 -5.69 7.16
C ASN A 6 -4.19 -6.13 6.08
N ASN A 7 -5.50 -6.11 6.35
CA ASN A 7 -6.50 -6.46 5.35
C ASN A 7 -6.58 -5.39 4.27
N GLU A 8 -6.50 -4.11 4.65
CA GLU A 8 -6.45 -3.01 3.68
C GLU A 8 -5.19 -3.09 2.82
N LEU A 9 -4.04 -3.44 3.41
CA LEU A 9 -2.80 -3.65 2.68
C LEU A 9 -2.91 -4.83 1.71
N ALA A 10 -3.49 -5.96 2.13
CA ALA A 10 -3.70 -7.12 1.27
C ALA A 10 -4.58 -6.79 0.06
N VAL A 11 -5.70 -6.10 0.28
CA VAL A 11 -6.61 -5.65 -0.80
C VAL A 11 -5.89 -4.69 -1.75
N ALA A 12 -5.15 -3.71 -1.24
CA ALA A 12 -4.43 -2.75 -2.06
C ALA A 12 -3.34 -3.40 -2.94
N LEU A 13 -2.60 -4.37 -2.37
CA LEU A 13 -1.52 -5.07 -3.07
C LEU A 13 -2.00 -5.96 -4.21
N LYS A 14 -3.25 -6.43 -4.17
CA LYS A 14 -3.82 -7.26 -5.25
C LYS A 14 -3.92 -6.56 -6.61
N GLY A 15 -4.00 -5.23 -6.64
CA GLY A 15 -3.95 -4.45 -7.88
C GLY A 15 -2.59 -3.81 -8.17
N SER A 16 -1.58 -4.10 -7.35
CA SER A 16 -0.24 -3.52 -7.52
C SER A 16 0.63 -4.40 -8.43
N ASN A 17 1.54 -3.77 -9.17
CA ASN A 17 2.54 -4.50 -9.95
C ASN A 17 3.56 -5.21 -9.04
N GLU A 18 4.33 -6.14 -9.60
CA GLU A 18 5.31 -6.93 -8.84
C GLU A 18 6.38 -6.07 -8.17
N GLU A 19 6.82 -4.99 -8.83
CA GLU A 19 7.83 -4.08 -8.30
C GLU A 19 7.37 -3.43 -6.99
N VAL A 20 6.15 -2.88 -6.96
CA VAL A 20 5.54 -2.29 -5.77
C VAL A 20 5.32 -3.34 -4.70
N GLN A 21 4.81 -4.52 -5.05
CA GLN A 21 4.62 -5.60 -4.09
C GLN A 21 5.94 -6.00 -3.42
N ASN A 22 7.00 -6.19 -4.21
CA ASN A 22 8.33 -6.55 -3.71
C ASN A 22 8.91 -5.48 -2.79
N LEU A 23 8.76 -4.21 -3.16
CA LEU A 23 9.20 -3.08 -2.33
C LEU A 23 8.50 -3.10 -0.96
N ILE A 24 7.18 -3.29 -0.94
CA ILE A 24 6.41 -3.36 0.31
C ILE A 24 6.81 -4.58 1.14
N PHE A 25 6.88 -5.78 0.53
CA PHE A 25 7.24 -7.00 1.24
C PHE A 25 8.67 -6.99 1.79
N SER A 26 9.60 -6.31 1.11
CA SER A 26 10.98 -6.17 1.61
C SER A 26 11.07 -5.36 2.92
N ASN A 27 10.05 -4.56 3.22
CA ASN A 27 9.95 -3.75 4.43
C ASN A 27 9.06 -4.37 5.51
N LEU A 28 8.60 -5.60 5.32
CA LEU A 28 7.81 -6.37 6.29
C LEU A 28 8.67 -7.46 6.94
N SER A 29 8.29 -7.87 8.15
CA SER A 29 8.87 -9.09 8.73
C SER A 29 8.45 -10.32 7.92
N SER A 30 9.27 -11.36 7.89
CA SER A 30 8.97 -12.60 7.15
C SER A 30 7.61 -13.19 7.53
N ARG A 31 7.29 -13.20 8.84
CA ARG A 31 6.00 -13.67 9.34
C ARG A 31 4.82 -12.85 8.80
N LEU A 32 4.93 -11.51 8.82
CA LEU A 32 3.85 -10.63 8.38
C LEU A 32 3.67 -10.69 6.86
N ALA A 33 4.79 -10.76 6.11
CA ALA A 33 4.75 -10.94 4.67
C ALA A 33 4.07 -12.27 4.27
N THR A 34 4.32 -13.37 4.99
CA THR A 34 3.61 -14.64 4.75
C THR A 34 2.12 -14.51 5.02
N MET A 35 1.74 -13.95 6.17
CA MET A 35 0.33 -13.73 6.53
C MET A 35 -0.43 -12.94 5.46
N ILE A 36 0.12 -11.82 5.00
CA ILE A 36 -0.53 -10.98 3.98
C ILE A 36 -0.67 -11.72 2.65
N ARG A 37 0.31 -12.54 2.25
CA ARG A 37 0.19 -13.35 1.02
C ARG A 37 -0.90 -14.41 1.14
N GLU A 38 -0.98 -15.09 2.27
CA GLU A 38 -2.03 -16.06 2.55
C GLU A 38 -3.42 -15.40 2.53
N ASP A 39 -3.56 -14.20 3.12
CA ASP A 39 -4.79 -13.42 3.09
C ASP A 39 -5.18 -13.03 1.65
N MET A 40 -4.21 -12.58 0.84
CA MET A 40 -4.43 -12.24 -0.58
C MET A 40 -4.91 -13.44 -1.41
N ASP A 41 -4.38 -14.63 -1.14
CA ASP A 41 -4.79 -15.88 -1.79
C ASP A 41 -6.19 -16.30 -1.33
N PHE A 42 -6.48 -16.19 -0.03
CA PHE A 42 -7.77 -16.54 0.55
C PHE A 42 -8.91 -15.63 0.08
N MET A 43 -8.64 -14.34 -0.13
CA MET A 43 -9.63 -13.37 -0.62
C MET A 43 -10.16 -13.70 -2.02
N GLY A 44 -9.42 -14.44 -2.84
CA GLY A 44 -9.83 -14.72 -4.22
C GLY A 44 -9.94 -13.43 -5.06
N PRO A 45 -10.73 -13.39 -6.15
CA PRO A 45 -10.86 -12.19 -6.98
C PRO A 45 -11.55 -11.05 -6.21
N VAL A 46 -10.92 -9.87 -6.20
CA VAL A 46 -11.41 -8.66 -5.54
C VAL A 46 -11.84 -7.65 -6.61
N ARG A 47 -12.86 -6.83 -6.33
CA ARG A 47 -13.34 -5.82 -7.28
C ARG A 47 -12.34 -4.67 -7.38
N MET A 48 -12.12 -4.16 -8.58
CA MET A 48 -11.20 -3.04 -8.81
C MET A 48 -11.53 -1.82 -7.94
N LYS A 49 -12.82 -1.54 -7.75
CA LYS A 49 -13.28 -0.45 -6.88
C LYS A 49 -12.77 -0.59 -5.43
N ASP A 50 -12.82 -1.81 -4.88
CA ASP A 50 -12.38 -2.06 -3.50
C ASP A 50 -10.85 -1.90 -3.37
N VAL A 51 -10.12 -2.26 -4.42
CA VAL A 51 -8.67 -2.05 -4.52
C VAL A 51 -8.33 -0.56 -4.54
N GLU A 52 -9.01 0.23 -5.40
CA GLU A 52 -8.80 1.68 -5.50
C GLU A 52 -9.13 2.39 -4.18
N GLU A 53 -10.20 1.99 -3.50
CA GLU A 53 -10.56 2.53 -2.19
C GLU A 53 -9.48 2.22 -1.13
N ALA A 54 -8.96 0.99 -1.10
CA ALA A 54 -7.88 0.61 -0.19
C ALA A 54 -6.58 1.38 -0.48
N GLN A 55 -6.22 1.52 -1.76
CA GLN A 55 -5.06 2.32 -2.17
C GLN A 55 -5.23 3.79 -1.77
N GLN A 56 -6.42 4.38 -1.95
CA GLN A 56 -6.68 5.77 -1.57
C GLN A 56 -6.57 5.98 -0.06
N LYS A 57 -6.99 5.02 0.76
CA LYS A 57 -6.79 5.08 2.21
C LYS A 57 -5.31 5.10 2.59
N ILE A 58 -4.49 4.25 1.95
CA ILE A 58 -3.04 4.23 2.15
C ILE A 58 -2.42 5.57 1.75
N VAL A 59 -2.82 6.14 0.61
CA VAL A 59 -2.37 7.48 0.18
C VAL A 59 -2.75 8.55 1.21
N ASN A 60 -3.95 8.49 1.79
CA ASN A 60 -4.38 9.42 2.82
C ASN A 60 -3.54 9.29 4.10
N ILE A 61 -3.12 8.08 4.47
CA ILE A 61 -2.20 7.85 5.60
C ILE A 61 -0.83 8.45 5.27
N ILE A 62 -0.31 8.22 4.06
CA ILE A 62 0.96 8.80 3.59
C ILE A 62 0.92 10.33 3.69
N ARG A 63 -0.14 10.99 3.18
CA ARG A 63 -0.29 12.45 3.27
C ARG A 63 -0.31 12.95 4.72
N LYS A 64 -1.02 12.25 5.62
CA LYS A 64 -1.04 12.61 7.04
C LYS A 64 0.34 12.51 7.70
N LEU A 65 1.13 11.50 7.33
CA LEU A 65 2.50 11.33 7.82
C LEU A 65 3.46 12.38 7.24
N GLU A 66 3.21 12.83 6.01
CA GLU A 66 3.95 13.95 5.39
C GLU A 66 3.64 15.25 6.14
N ASP A 67 2.36 15.51 6.40
CA ASP A 67 1.89 16.68 7.15
C ASP A 67 2.43 16.70 8.60
N SER A 68 2.60 15.52 9.23
CA SER A 68 3.23 15.40 10.55
C SER A 68 4.77 15.42 10.52
N ALA A 69 5.37 15.59 9.33
CA ALA A 69 6.81 15.54 9.08
C ALA A 69 7.49 14.23 9.50
N GLU A 70 6.73 13.13 9.63
CA GLU A 70 7.26 11.80 9.92
C GLU A 70 7.83 11.12 8.67
N ILE A 71 7.32 11.47 7.49
CA ILE A 71 7.88 11.06 6.21
C ILE A 71 8.17 12.28 5.35
N ILE A 72 9.17 12.15 4.47
CA ILE A 72 9.47 13.15 3.46
C ILE A 72 9.20 12.51 2.11
N ILE A 73 8.26 13.07 1.35
CA ILE A 73 8.02 12.66 -0.02
C ILE A 73 8.95 13.48 -0.90
N SER A 74 10.06 12.87 -1.32
CA SER A 74 10.90 13.47 -2.35
C SER A 74 10.14 13.38 -3.68
N ARG A 75 9.38 14.43 -3.99
CA ARG A 75 8.93 14.67 -5.36
C ARG A 75 10.18 15.05 -6.13
N GLY A 76 10.82 14.05 -6.76
CA GLY A 76 11.92 14.30 -7.69
C GLY A 76 11.51 15.46 -8.59
N GLY A 77 12.34 16.50 -8.67
CA GLY A 77 11.94 17.81 -9.21
C GLY A 77 11.10 17.70 -10.49
N GLY A 78 9.81 18.02 -10.37
CA GLY A 78 8.82 17.88 -11.43
C GLY A 78 7.49 17.41 -10.86
N ASP A 79 6.64 18.36 -10.49
CA ASP A 79 5.23 18.12 -10.22
C ASP A 79 4.57 17.39 -11.42
N GLU A 80 4.41 16.08 -11.33
CA GLU A 80 3.36 15.39 -12.06
C GLU A 80 2.11 15.36 -11.17
N ILE A 81 1.33 16.43 -11.30
CA ILE A 81 -0.09 16.40 -10.97
C ILE A 81 -0.74 15.49 -12.01
N VAL A 82 -1.01 14.24 -11.66
CA VAL A 82 -1.95 13.41 -12.42
C VAL A 82 -3.35 13.80 -11.97
N VAL A 83 -4.08 14.48 -12.86
CA VAL A 83 -5.51 14.81 -12.74
C VAL A 83 -6.34 13.62 -13.19
#